data_AF-A0A6V7QT02-F1
#
_entry.id   AF-A0A6V7QT02-F1
#
_cell.length_a   1.000
_cell.length_b   1.000
_cell.length_c   1.000
_cell.angle_alpha   90.00
_cell.angle_beta   90.00
_cell.angle_gamma   90.00
#
_symmetry.space_group_name_H-M   'P 1'
#
loop_
_entity.id
_entity.type
_entity.pdbx_description
1 polymer ?
#
loop_
_entity_poly.entity_id
_entity_poly.type
_entity_poly.pdbx_seq_one_letter_code
_entity_poly.pdbx_strand_id
1 'polypeptide(L)'
;MWEGLPRYRAGCVGFVVRRDEEEAEEEEFWVMGGYGEYRTVSRVVPADVFYRDAVVLGLKSGKWREVGDMWEEGERTKLGRVVAVDGDDGWAKEIFMLDCNEIFRYDFASNRWLKESSLRRKIPTNESCGFVAMNGELYVLTSAKPSMDISETRRPLKKRLTLEIQVYNPVKKKWRLLITNPPFHHPIDFKTAILCTIQI
;
A
#
# COMPACT_ATOMS: atom_id res chain seq x y z
N MET A 1 -0.43 -6.08 33.61
CA MET A 1 -1.38 -5.31 32.78
C MET A 1 -0.70 -5.14 31.44
N TRP A 2 -1.29 -5.64 30.36
CA TRP A 2 -0.71 -5.48 29.02
C TRP A 2 -0.84 -4.00 28.64
N GLU A 3 0.26 -3.31 28.40
CA GLU A 3 0.18 -1.98 27.80
C GLU A 3 -0.34 -2.14 26.37
N GLY A 4 -1.45 -1.48 26.06
CA GLY A 4 -2.07 -1.55 24.74
C GLY A 4 -1.28 -0.81 23.67
N LEU A 5 -1.76 -0.87 22.43
CA LEU A 5 -1.20 -0.11 21.30
C LEU A 5 -0.98 1.37 21.68
N PRO A 6 0.24 1.91 21.56
CA PRO A 6 0.50 3.32 21.80
C PRO A 6 -0.27 4.18 20.79
N ARG A 7 -1.18 5.00 21.32
CA ARG A 7 -2.10 5.89 20.59
C ARG A 7 -3.01 5.12 19.63
N TYR A 8 -4.32 5.14 19.91
CA TYR A 8 -5.29 4.60 18.97
C TYR A 8 -5.14 5.26 17.61
N ARG A 9 -5.05 4.44 16.57
CA ARG A 9 -4.83 4.83 15.17
C ARG A 9 -5.78 4.07 14.26
N ALA A 10 -6.45 4.80 13.38
CA ALA A 10 -7.27 4.27 12.30
C ALA A 10 -6.56 4.50 10.96
N GLY A 11 -6.89 3.69 9.96
CA GLY A 11 -6.28 3.79 8.62
C GLY A 11 -4.76 3.53 8.59
N CYS A 12 -4.23 2.91 9.65
CA CYS A 12 -2.85 2.43 9.70
C CYS A 12 -2.70 1.15 8.85
N VAL A 13 -1.44 0.79 8.57
CA VAL A 13 -1.10 -0.44 7.87
C VAL A 13 -0.40 -1.38 8.84
N GLY A 14 -0.83 -2.65 8.86
CA GLY A 14 -0.25 -3.68 9.71
C GLY A 14 0.38 -4.80 8.89
N PHE A 15 1.56 -5.27 9.30
CA PHE A 15 2.22 -6.44 8.70
C PHE A 15 3.16 -7.10 9.71
N VAL A 16 3.55 -8.34 9.43
CA VAL A 16 4.43 -9.11 10.32
C VAL A 16 5.77 -9.36 9.66
N VAL A 17 6.85 -9.06 10.37
CA VAL A 17 8.23 -9.24 9.92
C VAL A 17 8.93 -10.18 10.89
N ARG A 18 9.73 -11.10 10.37
CA ARG A 18 10.71 -11.85 11.16
C ARG A 18 12.07 -11.16 10.98
N ARG A 19 12.70 -10.76 12.09
CA ARG A 19 14.05 -10.19 12.04
C ARG A 19 15.03 -11.06 12.78
N ASP A 20 16.12 -11.37 12.10
CA ASP A 20 17.30 -12.02 12.67
C ASP A 20 18.17 -10.92 13.26
N GLU A 21 17.85 -10.43 14.46
CA GLU A 21 18.74 -9.56 15.22
C GLU A 21 19.72 -10.41 16.06
N GLU A 22 20.93 -9.90 16.28
CA GLU A 22 22.11 -10.63 16.79
C GLU A 22 21.92 -11.36 18.14
N GLU A 23 20.86 -11.07 18.89
CA GLU A 23 20.62 -11.64 20.23
C GLU A 23 19.41 -12.59 20.33
N ALA A 24 18.44 -12.54 19.40
CA ALA A 24 17.36 -13.53 19.25
C ALA A 24 16.47 -13.25 18.03
N GLU A 25 15.93 -14.30 17.40
CA GLU A 25 14.82 -14.15 16.46
C GLU A 25 13.58 -13.61 17.21
N GLU A 26 13.18 -12.36 16.96
CA GLU A 26 11.88 -11.83 17.40
C GLU A 26 10.98 -11.61 16.18
N GLU A 27 9.78 -12.18 16.25
CA GLU A 27 8.72 -11.91 15.29
C GLU A 27 7.99 -10.64 15.73
N GLU A 28 7.82 -9.72 14.79
CA GLU A 28 7.39 -8.36 15.07
C GLU A 28 6.15 -8.01 14.25
N PHE A 29 5.08 -7.59 14.94
CA PHE A 29 3.93 -7.00 14.27
C PHE A 29 4.07 -5.48 14.24
N TRP A 30 4.24 -4.96 13.03
CA TRP A 30 4.41 -3.54 12.75
C TRP A 30 3.06 -2.89 12.49
N VAL A 31 2.86 -1.69 13.02
CA VAL A 31 1.72 -0.82 12.73
C VAL A 31 2.25 0.55 12.31
N MET A 32 2.05 0.90 11.05
CA MET A 32 2.60 2.10 10.43
C MET A 32 1.54 3.17 10.16
N GLY A 33 1.85 4.41 10.54
CA GLY A 33 1.06 5.60 10.26
C GLY A 33 -0.35 5.54 10.83
N GLY A 34 -1.32 5.94 10.01
CA GLY A 34 -2.72 6.12 10.41
C GLY A 34 -3.01 7.53 10.93
N TYR A 35 -4.15 7.69 11.59
CA TYR A 35 -4.59 8.93 12.22
C TYR A 35 -5.40 8.62 13.48
N GLY A 36 -5.49 9.56 14.41
CA GLY A 36 -6.27 9.34 15.64
C GLY A 36 -6.55 10.59 16.47
N GLU A 37 -5.70 11.60 16.36
CA GLU A 37 -5.99 12.93 16.90
C GLU A 37 -6.70 13.79 15.85
N TYR A 38 -7.38 14.85 16.31
CA TYR A 38 -7.99 15.85 15.44
C TYR A 38 -7.43 17.23 15.77
N ARG A 39 -7.31 18.07 14.74
CA ARG A 39 -7.00 19.50 14.87
C ARG A 39 -8.07 20.32 14.19
N THR A 40 -8.26 21.58 14.59
CA THR A 40 -9.16 22.49 13.89
C THR A 40 -8.41 23.27 12.81
N VAL A 41 -8.89 23.21 11.57
CA VAL A 41 -8.50 24.11 10.48
C VAL A 41 -9.39 25.35 10.55
N SER A 42 -8.76 26.53 10.53
CA SER A 42 -9.45 27.83 10.63
C SER A 42 -10.39 27.95 11.84
N ARG A 43 -10.09 27.25 12.95
CA ARG A 43 -10.90 27.16 14.19
C ARG A 43 -12.31 26.57 14.02
N VAL A 44 -12.64 26.00 12.86
CA VAL A 44 -14.03 25.55 12.56
C VAL A 44 -14.07 24.11 12.07
N VAL A 45 -13.14 23.69 11.21
CA VAL A 45 -13.25 22.39 10.52
C VAL A 45 -12.33 21.37 11.19
N PRO A 46 -12.85 20.26 11.74
CA PRO A 46 -12.00 19.19 12.24
C PRO A 46 -11.23 18.55 11.08
N ALA A 47 -9.94 18.34 11.28
CA ALA A 47 -9.06 17.65 10.35
C ALA A 47 -8.25 16.61 11.11
N ASP A 48 -8.18 15.41 10.55
CA ASP A 48 -7.40 14.32 11.12
C ASP A 48 -5.90 14.67 11.15
N VAL A 49 -5.27 14.31 12.26
CA VAL A 49 -3.82 14.38 12.43
C VAL A 49 -3.26 13.00 12.07
N PHE A 50 -2.57 12.94 10.93
CA PHE A 50 -1.88 11.73 10.50
C PHE A 50 -0.59 11.53 11.29
N TYR A 51 -0.39 10.31 11.76
CA TYR A 51 0.82 9.90 12.45
C TYR A 51 1.91 9.57 11.44
N ARG A 52 3.12 10.06 11.72
CA ARG A 52 4.31 9.88 10.88
C ARG A 52 5.16 8.70 11.34
N ASP A 53 4.79 8.07 12.45
CA ASP A 53 5.54 7.06 13.16
C ASP A 53 5.09 5.64 12.81
N ALA A 54 5.90 4.69 13.27
CA ALA A 54 5.53 3.30 13.39
C ALA A 54 5.66 2.85 14.84
N VAL A 55 4.82 1.88 15.22
CA VAL A 55 4.89 1.18 16.49
C VAL A 55 4.93 -0.32 16.23
N VAL A 56 5.61 -1.05 17.08
CA VAL A 56 5.86 -2.48 16.86
C VAL A 56 5.58 -3.26 18.11
N LEU A 57 4.85 -4.36 17.96
CA LEU A 57 4.61 -5.36 18.98
C LEU A 57 5.59 -6.52 18.78
N GLY A 58 6.44 -6.77 19.77
CA GLY A 58 7.17 -8.02 19.84
C GLY A 58 6.21 -9.17 20.15
N LEU A 59 6.05 -10.14 19.25
CA LEU A 59 5.05 -11.21 19.41
C LEU A 59 5.41 -12.16 20.55
N LYS A 60 6.71 -12.34 20.82
CA LYS A 60 7.21 -13.15 21.95
C LYS A 60 7.13 -12.38 23.26
N SER A 61 7.60 -11.13 23.26
CA SER A 61 7.65 -10.29 24.46
C SER A 61 6.29 -9.74 24.88
N GLY A 62 5.36 -9.59 23.94
CA GLY A 62 4.05 -8.98 24.14
C GLY A 62 4.14 -7.47 24.39
N LYS A 63 5.29 -6.85 24.13
CA LYS A 63 5.55 -5.44 24.44
C LYS A 63 5.52 -4.59 23.17
N TRP A 64 4.86 -3.44 23.28
CA TRP A 64 4.92 -2.41 22.27
C TRP A 64 6.16 -1.54 22.44
N ARG A 65 6.72 -1.08 21.33
CA ARG A 65 7.73 -0.02 21.30
C ARG A 65 7.47 0.94 20.15
N GLU A 66 7.85 2.19 20.34
CA GLU A 66 7.83 3.20 19.29
C GLU A 66 9.11 3.10 18.46
N VAL A 67 8.97 3.18 17.13
CA VAL A 67 10.11 3.18 16.20
C VAL A 67 10.58 4.60 15.90
N GLY A 68 9.65 5.57 15.99
CA GLY A 68 9.88 6.96 15.66
C GLY A 68 9.39 7.34 14.26
N ASP A 69 9.57 8.61 13.91
CA ASP A 69 9.06 9.19 12.67
C ASP A 69 9.79 8.63 11.44
N MET A 70 9.00 8.18 10.46
CA MET A 70 9.50 7.62 9.19
C MET A 70 9.79 8.69 8.13
N TRP A 71 9.40 9.94 8.40
CA TRP A 71 9.38 11.07 7.47
C TRP A 71 10.18 12.26 8.02
N GLU A 72 10.74 13.09 7.14
CA GLU A 72 11.37 14.35 7.50
C GLU A 72 10.36 15.48 7.68
N GLU A 73 10.82 16.58 8.29
CA GLU A 73 10.02 17.79 8.37
C GLU A 73 9.72 18.32 6.96
N GLY A 74 8.46 18.67 6.69
CA GLY A 74 7.99 19.08 5.36
C GLY A 74 7.58 17.92 4.45
N GLU A 75 7.92 16.68 4.76
CA GLU A 75 7.43 15.52 4.00
C GLU A 75 5.97 15.18 4.32
N ARG A 76 5.33 14.47 3.38
CA ARG A 76 3.93 14.07 3.50
C ARG A 76 3.78 13.05 4.62
N THR A 77 2.82 13.31 5.51
CA THR A 77 2.57 12.47 6.70
C THR A 77 1.64 11.29 6.44
N LYS A 78 0.74 11.44 5.47
CA LYS A 78 -0.23 10.42 5.13
C LYS A 78 0.42 9.39 4.21
N LEU A 79 0.49 8.14 4.69
CA LEU A 79 0.93 7.01 3.89
C LEU A 79 0.06 6.85 2.63
N GLY A 80 0.72 6.46 1.53
CA GLY A 80 0.08 5.92 0.34
C GLY A 80 -0.45 4.52 0.57
N ARG A 81 -0.65 3.77 -0.52
CA ARG A 81 -1.02 2.34 -0.42
C ARG A 81 0.24 1.54 -0.12
N VAL A 82 0.29 0.90 1.04
CA VAL A 82 1.43 0.07 1.44
C VAL A 82 1.09 -1.40 1.24
N VAL A 83 2.06 -2.17 0.75
CA VAL A 83 1.99 -3.62 0.58
C VAL A 83 3.25 -4.27 1.13
N ALA A 84 3.09 -5.43 1.73
CA ALA A 84 4.19 -6.30 2.12
C ALA A 84 4.44 -7.33 1.02
N VAL A 85 5.69 -7.54 0.64
CA VAL A 85 6.12 -8.65 -0.21
C VAL A 85 6.59 -9.76 0.72
N ASP A 86 5.84 -10.86 0.72
CA ASP A 86 6.16 -12.04 1.52
C ASP A 86 7.42 -12.73 0.97
N GLY A 87 8.28 -13.17 1.88
CA GLY A 87 9.38 -14.09 1.61
C GLY A 87 8.88 -15.52 1.44
N ASP A 88 9.81 -16.42 1.12
CA ASP A 88 9.51 -17.85 0.93
C ASP A 88 9.03 -18.53 2.23
N ASP A 89 9.29 -17.89 3.37
CA ASP A 89 8.92 -18.30 4.72
C ASP A 89 7.56 -17.72 5.18
N GLY A 90 6.88 -16.95 4.32
CA GLY A 90 5.60 -16.32 4.60
C GLY A 90 5.67 -15.04 5.44
N TRP A 91 6.86 -14.59 5.82
CA TRP A 91 7.06 -13.34 6.54
C TRP A 91 7.29 -12.18 5.57
N ALA A 92 6.85 -10.98 5.92
CA ALA A 92 7.10 -9.82 5.09
C ALA A 92 8.62 -9.56 5.00
N LYS A 93 9.18 -9.65 3.80
CA LYS A 93 10.60 -9.43 3.54
C LYS A 93 10.90 -7.99 3.12
N GLU A 94 10.00 -7.41 2.34
CA GLU A 94 10.15 -6.06 1.80
C GLU A 94 8.81 -5.34 1.86
N ILE A 95 8.83 -4.06 2.22
CA ILE A 95 7.63 -3.24 2.33
C ILE A 95 7.71 -2.14 1.28
N PHE A 96 6.63 -1.98 0.51
CA PHE A 96 6.56 -0.98 -0.54
C PHE A 96 5.33 -0.10 -0.36
N MET A 97 5.48 1.18 -0.70
CA MET A 97 4.39 2.15 -0.73
C MET A 97 4.24 2.70 -2.13
N LEU A 98 3.03 2.67 -2.67
CA LEU A 98 2.65 3.48 -3.82
C LEU A 98 2.05 4.80 -3.32
N ASP A 99 2.73 5.91 -3.59
CA ASP A 99 2.15 7.24 -3.41
C ASP A 99 2.16 8.01 -4.72
N CYS A 100 0.99 8.52 -5.10
CA CYS A 100 0.73 9.08 -6.43
C CYS A 100 1.16 8.14 -7.56
N ASN A 101 2.32 8.41 -8.17
CA ASN A 101 2.91 7.65 -9.28
C ASN A 101 4.33 7.14 -8.96
N GLU A 102 4.71 7.19 -7.69
CA GLU A 102 6.04 6.82 -7.20
C GLU A 102 5.91 5.63 -6.26
N ILE A 103 6.79 4.65 -6.44
CA ILE A 103 6.95 3.52 -5.54
C ILE A 103 8.14 3.82 -4.63
N PHE A 104 7.90 3.68 -3.34
CA PHE A 104 8.91 3.75 -2.30
C PHE A 104 9.08 2.37 -1.67
N ARG A 105 10.30 2.08 -1.24
CA ARG A 105 10.67 0.91 -0.45
C ARG A 105 10.99 1.37 0.97
N TYR A 106 10.51 0.64 1.97
CA TYR A 106 10.88 0.91 3.35
C TYR A 106 12.27 0.38 3.65
N ASP A 107 13.13 1.22 4.22
CA ASP A 107 14.41 0.83 4.78
C ASP A 107 14.32 0.79 6.32
N PHE A 108 14.35 -0.43 6.86
CA PHE A 108 14.23 -0.66 8.29
C PHE A 108 15.45 -0.14 9.07
N ALA A 109 16.63 -0.10 8.46
CA ALA A 109 17.86 0.32 9.13
C ALA A 109 17.86 1.83 9.41
N SER A 110 17.46 2.64 8.42
CA SER A 110 17.36 4.10 8.59
C SER A 110 15.98 4.58 9.08
N ASN A 111 14.99 3.69 9.18
CA ASN A 111 13.59 4.05 9.47
C ASN A 111 13.03 5.05 8.44
N ARG A 112 13.22 4.80 7.13
CA ARG A 112 12.84 5.74 6.06
C ARG A 112 12.19 5.08 4.86
N TRP A 113 11.40 5.88 4.13
CA TRP A 113 10.93 5.54 2.79
C TRP A 113 11.91 6.02 1.73
N LEU A 114 12.46 5.08 0.96
CA LEU A 114 13.39 5.36 -0.12
C LEU A 114 12.68 5.21 -1.47
N LYS A 115 12.90 6.14 -2.40
CA LYS A 115 12.33 6.03 -3.74
C LYS A 115 12.91 4.79 -4.46
N GLU A 116 12.02 3.93 -4.92
CA GLU A 116 12.34 2.66 -5.61
C GLU A 116 12.13 2.76 -7.13
N SER A 117 10.97 3.25 -7.56
CA SER A 117 10.65 3.37 -8.98
C SER A 117 9.52 4.37 -9.23
N SER A 118 9.28 4.71 -10.49
CA SER A 118 8.14 5.50 -10.92
C SER A 118 7.27 4.65 -11.86
N LEU A 119 5.95 4.81 -11.79
CA LEU A 119 5.04 4.10 -12.69
C LEU A 119 5.34 4.44 -14.15
N ARG A 120 5.34 3.43 -15.02
CA ARG A 120 5.54 3.64 -16.47
C ARG A 120 4.40 4.40 -17.10
N ARG A 121 3.16 4.08 -16.72
CA ARG A 121 1.95 4.81 -17.09
C ARG A 121 1.44 5.51 -15.86
N LYS A 122 1.43 6.85 -15.90
CA LYS A 122 0.93 7.66 -14.80
C LYS A 122 -0.58 7.48 -14.68
N ILE A 123 -1.01 7.27 -13.46
CA ILE A 123 -2.41 7.29 -13.07
C ILE A 123 -2.82 8.76 -12.94
N PRO A 124 -3.87 9.20 -13.65
CA PRO A 124 -4.42 10.54 -13.49
C PRO A 124 -4.87 10.77 -12.04
N THR A 125 -4.73 12.00 -11.54
CA THR A 125 -5.01 12.37 -10.13
C THR A 125 -6.42 12.00 -9.64
N ASN A 126 -7.40 11.91 -10.54
CA ASN A 126 -8.79 11.60 -10.20
C ASN A 126 -9.13 10.11 -10.27
N GLU A 127 -8.19 9.27 -10.73
CA GLU A 127 -8.39 7.84 -10.87
C GLU A 127 -7.84 7.08 -9.66
N SER A 128 -8.57 6.07 -9.22
CA SER A 128 -8.12 5.17 -8.17
C SER A 128 -7.46 3.94 -8.77
N CYS A 129 -6.40 3.47 -8.13
CA CYS A 129 -5.72 2.24 -8.47
C CYS A 129 -5.75 1.24 -7.32
N GLY A 130 -5.70 -0.03 -7.67
CA GLY A 130 -5.35 -1.11 -6.76
C GLY A 130 -3.83 -1.24 -6.68
N PHE A 131 -3.32 -1.62 -5.51
CA PHE A 131 -1.91 -1.94 -5.31
C PHE A 131 -1.80 -3.18 -4.44
N VAL A 132 -1.12 -4.22 -4.94
CA VAL A 132 -0.98 -5.51 -4.25
C VAL A 132 0.37 -6.14 -4.60
N ALA A 133 0.94 -6.90 -3.65
CA ALA A 133 2.14 -7.69 -3.87
C ALA A 133 1.78 -9.17 -4.08
N MET A 134 2.36 -9.80 -5.09
CA MET A 134 2.11 -11.21 -5.41
C MET A 134 3.35 -11.81 -6.07
N ASN A 135 3.76 -13.01 -5.63
CA ASN A 135 4.90 -13.75 -6.21
C ASN A 135 6.19 -12.92 -6.30
N GLY A 136 6.49 -12.12 -5.26
CA GLY A 136 7.68 -11.26 -5.23
C GLY A 136 7.61 -10.02 -6.11
N GLU A 137 6.45 -9.68 -6.66
CA GLU A 137 6.27 -8.56 -7.59
C GLU A 137 5.13 -7.64 -7.17
N LEU A 138 5.19 -6.38 -7.61
CA LEU A 138 4.21 -5.35 -7.27
C LEU A 138 3.26 -5.13 -8.44
N TYR A 139 1.96 -5.20 -8.17
CA TYR A 139 0.91 -5.08 -9.16
C TYR A 139 0.12 -3.79 -8.91
N VAL A 140 0.07 -2.93 -9.92
CA VAL A 140 -0.75 -1.72 -9.92
C VAL A 140 -1.89 -1.92 -10.90
N LEU A 141 -3.11 -1.94 -10.39
CA LEU A 141 -4.31 -2.24 -11.15
C LEU A 141 -5.10 -0.95 -11.42
N THR A 142 -5.47 -0.72 -12.68
CA THR A 142 -6.37 0.38 -13.07
C THR A 142 -7.50 -0.15 -13.93
N SER A 143 -8.73 0.26 -13.62
CA SER A 143 -9.89 -0.07 -14.44
C SER A 143 -9.90 0.86 -15.64
N ALA A 144 -9.68 0.34 -16.83
CA ALA A 144 -9.84 1.13 -18.05
C ALA A 144 -11.34 1.34 -18.30
N LYS A 145 -11.75 2.59 -18.48
CA LYS A 145 -13.10 2.90 -18.97
C LYS A 145 -13.19 2.39 -20.42
N PRO A 146 -14.31 1.76 -20.82
CA PRO A 146 -14.49 1.39 -22.22
C PRO A 146 -14.40 2.66 -23.08
N SER A 147 -13.59 2.62 -24.14
CA SER A 147 -13.56 3.71 -25.13
C SER A 147 -14.98 3.96 -25.61
N MET A 148 -15.42 5.22 -25.55
CA MET A 148 -16.60 5.64 -26.29
C MET A 148 -16.18 5.85 -27.74
N ASP A 149 -16.15 4.78 -28.54
CA ASP A 149 -16.22 4.97 -29.98
C ASP A 149 -17.62 5.51 -30.30
N ILE A 150 -17.66 6.79 -30.67
CA ILE A 150 -18.87 7.51 -31.09
C ILE A 150 -19.25 7.14 -32.54
N SER A 151 -18.46 6.32 -33.22
CA SER A 151 -18.80 5.78 -34.54
C SER A 151 -19.00 4.27 -34.46
N GLU A 152 -20.25 3.84 -34.25
CA GLU A 152 -20.90 2.81 -35.07
C GLU A 152 -22.24 2.41 -34.45
N THR A 153 -23.31 2.95 -35.03
CA THR A 153 -24.65 2.35 -34.99
C THR A 153 -24.57 0.94 -35.56
N ARG A 154 -24.53 -0.09 -34.69
CA ARG A 154 -25.20 -1.40 -34.82
C ARG A 154 -24.78 -2.37 -33.69
N ARG A 155 -25.79 -2.80 -32.91
CA ARG A 155 -25.80 -3.83 -31.84
C ARG A 155 -25.17 -3.39 -30.49
N PRO A 156 -25.81 -3.71 -29.34
CA PRO A 156 -25.20 -3.50 -28.03
C PRO A 156 -24.07 -4.51 -27.84
N LEU A 157 -22.86 -4.13 -28.23
CA LEU A 157 -21.66 -4.87 -27.86
C LEU A 157 -21.65 -4.91 -26.32
N LYS A 158 -21.69 -6.10 -25.72
CA LYS A 158 -21.44 -6.26 -24.28
C LYS A 158 -20.09 -5.61 -24.01
N LYS A 159 -20.07 -4.36 -23.51
CA LYS A 159 -18.85 -3.58 -23.26
C LYS A 159 -18.07 -4.33 -22.20
N ARG A 160 -17.11 -5.17 -22.63
CA ARG A 160 -16.22 -5.86 -21.72
C ARG A 160 -15.33 -4.82 -21.09
N LEU A 161 -15.33 -4.80 -19.76
CA LEU A 161 -14.40 -3.98 -19.01
C LEU A 161 -13.00 -4.52 -19.24
N THR A 162 -12.04 -3.62 -19.22
CA THR A 162 -10.63 -3.95 -19.36
C THR A 162 -9.91 -3.52 -18.09
N LEU A 163 -9.12 -4.42 -17.54
CA LEU A 163 -8.25 -4.16 -16.42
C LEU A 163 -6.82 -4.07 -16.95
N GLU A 164 -6.21 -2.90 -16.75
CA GLU A 164 -4.79 -2.70 -17.01
C GLU A 164 -4.01 -2.96 -15.73
N ILE A 165 -2.91 -3.70 -15.86
CA ILE A 165 -2.09 -4.11 -14.74
C ILE A 165 -0.63 -3.80 -15.08
N GLN A 166 -0.05 -2.84 -14.37
CA GLN A 166 1.39 -2.58 -14.42
C GLN A 166 2.07 -3.43 -13.36
N VAL A 167 2.98 -4.30 -13.78
CA VAL A 167 3.71 -5.19 -12.87
C VAL A 167 5.17 -4.77 -12.80
N TYR A 168 5.65 -4.54 -11.58
CA TYR A 168 7.04 -4.23 -11.29
C TYR A 168 7.70 -5.39 -10.55
N ASN A 169 8.85 -5.81 -11.06
CA ASN A 169 9.73 -6.76 -10.39
C ASN A 169 10.82 -5.98 -9.65
N PRO A 170 10.79 -5.90 -8.30
CA PRO A 170 11.77 -5.12 -7.52
C PRO A 170 13.18 -5.74 -7.56
N VAL A 171 13.30 -7.05 -7.75
CA VAL A 171 14.61 -7.72 -7.86
C VAL A 171 15.27 -7.41 -9.20
N LYS A 172 14.52 -7.56 -10.30
CA LYS A 172 15.01 -7.34 -11.67
C LYS A 172 14.97 -5.86 -12.08
N LYS A 173 14.35 -5.00 -11.26
CA LYS A 173 14.06 -3.58 -11.55
C LYS A 173 13.39 -3.39 -12.91
N LYS A 174 12.47 -4.29 -13.27
CA LYS A 174 11.82 -4.33 -14.60
C LYS A 174 10.31 -4.20 -14.49
N TRP A 175 9.75 -3.50 -15.46
CA TRP A 175 8.31 -3.30 -15.61
C TRP A 175 7.77 -4.14 -16.76
N ARG A 176 6.54 -4.63 -16.60
CA ARG A 176 5.72 -5.20 -17.68
C ARG A 176 4.27 -4.73 -17.55
N LEU A 177 3.54 -4.83 -18.65
CA LEU A 177 2.14 -4.46 -18.73
C LEU A 177 1.32 -5.70 -19.08
N LEU A 178 0.24 -5.91 -18.35
CA LEU A 178 -0.77 -6.93 -18.66
C LEU A 178 -2.11 -6.24 -18.85
N ILE A 179 -2.89 -6.74 -19.81
CA ILE A 179 -4.24 -6.27 -20.08
C ILE A 179 -5.14 -7.50 -20.05
N THR A 180 -6.19 -7.45 -19.24
CA THR A 180 -7.12 -8.58 -19.09
C THR A 180 -8.56 -8.09 -19.03
N ASN A 181 -9.49 -8.97 -19.37
CA ASN A 181 -10.92 -8.70 -19.23
C ASN A 181 -11.41 -9.43 -17.99
N PRO A 182 -11.68 -8.73 -16.87
CA PRO A 182 -12.17 -9.40 -15.68
C PRO A 182 -13.52 -10.07 -15.94
N PRO A 183 -13.88 -11.12 -15.19
CA PRO A 183 -15.18 -11.77 -15.29
C PRO A 183 -16.33 -10.87 -14.78
N PHE A 184 -16.03 -9.68 -14.28
CA PHE A 184 -17.00 -8.73 -13.74
C PHE A 184 -17.67 -7.91 -14.84
N HIS A 185 -18.97 -7.68 -14.67
CA HIS A 185 -19.76 -6.81 -15.54
C HIS A 185 -19.76 -5.34 -15.09
N HIS A 186 -19.22 -5.05 -13.89
CA HIS A 186 -19.22 -3.73 -13.28
C HIS A 186 -17.78 -3.26 -13.04
N PRO A 187 -17.46 -1.98 -13.25
CA PRO A 187 -16.14 -1.45 -12.95
C PRO A 187 -15.76 -1.69 -11.49
N ILE A 188 -14.49 -2.02 -11.24
CA ILE A 188 -13.98 -2.15 -9.88
C ILE A 188 -13.63 -0.76 -9.38
N ASP A 189 -14.28 -0.32 -8.29
CA ASP A 189 -13.89 0.89 -7.57
C ASP A 189 -12.76 0.58 -6.59
N PHE A 190 -11.53 0.93 -6.97
CA PHE A 190 -10.36 0.73 -6.12
C PHE A 190 -10.29 1.67 -4.91
N LYS A 191 -11.19 2.64 -4.77
CA LYS A 191 -11.31 3.43 -3.53
C LYS A 191 -11.88 2.60 -2.39
N THR A 192 -12.77 1.67 -2.70
CA THR A 192 -13.47 0.83 -1.72
C THR A 192 -13.08 -0.64 -1.80
N ALA A 193 -12.43 -1.07 -2.88
CA ALA A 193 -11.99 -2.45 -3.01
C ALA A 193 -10.84 -2.79 -2.04
N ILE A 194 -10.92 -3.98 -1.47
CA ILE A 194 -9.85 -4.61 -0.71
C ILE A 194 -9.16 -5.62 -1.64
N LEU A 195 -7.83 -5.59 -1.65
CA LEU A 195 -7.02 -6.55 -2.39
C LEU A 195 -6.22 -7.37 -1.39
N CYS A 196 -6.26 -8.68 -1.55
CA CYS A 196 -5.44 -9.61 -0.77
C CYS A 196 -4.86 -10.68 -1.69
N THR A 197 -3.71 -11.19 -1.29
CA THR A 197 -3.09 -12.36 -1.91
C THR A 197 -3.61 -13.60 -1.20
N ILE A 198 -4.03 -14.60 -1.97
CA ILE A 198 -4.47 -15.89 -1.45
C ILE A 198 -3.46 -16.91 -1.95
N GLN A 199 -2.80 -17.59 -1.02
CA GLN A 199 -2.01 -18.78 -1.31
C GLN A 199 -2.97 -19.98 -1.37
N ILE A 200 -2.91 -20.74 -2.47
CA ILE A 200 -3.75 -21.92 -2.73
C ILE A 200 -2.92 -23.17 -2.52
#